data_AF-A0A963M1K4-F1
#
_entry.id   AF-A0A963M1K4-F1
#
_cell.length_a   1.000
_cell.length_b   1.000
_cell.length_c   1.000
_cell.angle_alpha   90.00
_cell.angle_beta   90.00
_cell.angle_gamma   90.00
#
_symmetry.space_group_name_H-M   'P 1'
#
loop_
_entity.id
_entity.type
_entity.pdbx_description
1 polymer ?
#
loop_
_entity_poly.entity_id
_entity_poly.type
_entity_poly.pdbx_seq_one_letter_code
_entity_poly.pdbx_strand_id
1 'polypeptide(L)' 'FGACIHVPAPAANQMVHVRLAEPAADLRTMDLVWVNGQLATGRTDSAMGMAGYRMLATDLQRRHTLPR' A
#
# COMPACT_ATOMS: atom_id res chain seq x y z
N PHE A 1 9.59 -7.08 -4.69
CA PHE A 1 8.11 -7.07 -4.79
C PHE A 1 7.58 -8.46 -4.44
N GLY A 2 6.28 -8.64 -4.22
CA GLY A 2 5.68 -9.97 -4.02
C GLY A 2 5.61 -10.46 -2.58
N ALA A 3 5.75 -9.58 -1.59
CA ALA A 3 5.40 -9.88 -0.21
C ALA A 3 3.98 -10.48 -0.13
N CYS A 4 3.80 -11.46 0.75
CA CYS A 4 2.58 -12.25 0.95
C CYS A 4 2.20 -13.23 -0.18
N ILE A 5 2.71 -13.05 -1.41
CA ILE A 5 2.39 -13.92 -2.56
C ILE A 5 3.56 -14.85 -2.90
N HIS A 6 4.75 -14.29 -3.12
CA HIS A 6 5.95 -15.04 -3.49
C HIS A 6 6.88 -15.30 -2.30
N VAL A 7 6.75 -14.48 -1.26
CA VAL A 7 7.49 -14.61 -0.01
C VAL A 7 6.53 -14.37 1.16
N PRO A 8 6.85 -14.87 2.37
CA PRO A 8 6.00 -14.66 3.54
C PRO A 8 5.67 -13.18 3.81
N ALA A 9 4.58 -12.95 4.54
CA ALA A 9 4.15 -11.60 4.90
C ALA A 9 5.22 -10.88 5.77
N PRO A 10 5.47 -9.58 5.54
CA PRO A 10 6.34 -8.79 6.39
C PRO A 10 5.81 -8.66 7.82
N ALA A 11 6.64 -8.16 8.74
CA ALA A 11 6.18 -7.80 10.07
C ALA A 11 5.15 -6.64 9.99
N ALA A 12 4.24 -6.56 10.96
CA ALA A 12 3.11 -5.62 10.90
C ALA A 12 3.54 -4.14 10.85
N ASN A 13 4.67 -3.80 11.46
CA ASN A 13 5.26 -2.46 11.41
C ASN A 13 5.90 -2.12 10.04
N GLN A 14 5.88 -3.05 9.08
CA GLN A 14 6.31 -2.84 7.69
C GLN A 14 5.13 -2.87 6.71
N MET A 15 3.89 -2.87 7.20
CA MET A 15 2.69 -2.97 6.39
C MET A 15 1.72 -1.82 6.69
N VAL A 16 1.17 -1.23 5.63
CA VAL A 16 0.17 -0.14 5.69
C VAL A 16 -1.08 -0.58 4.95
N HIS A 17 -2.23 -0.56 5.62
CA HIS A 17 -3.52 -0.75 4.97
C HIS A 17 -4.05 0.59 4.45
N VAL A 18 -4.01 0.76 3.13
CA VAL A 18 -4.41 2.00 2.45
C VAL A 18 -5.86 1.90 1.99
N ARG A 19 -6.68 2.91 2.29
CA ARG A 19 -8.02 3.07 1.72
C ARG A 19 -8.05 4.32 0.86
N LEU A 20 -8.51 4.17 -0.38
CA LEU A 20 -8.76 5.26 -1.31
C LEU A 20 -10.21 5.72 -1.19
N ALA A 21 -10.44 7.04 -1.27
CA ALA A 21 -11.80 7.59 -1.32
C ALA A 21 -12.48 7.27 -2.66
N GLU A 22 -11.69 7.28 -3.74
CA GLU A 22 -12.13 6.97 -5.10
C GLU A 22 -11.23 5.89 -5.72
N PRO A 23 -11.75 4.99 -6.57
CA PRO A 23 -10.93 3.99 -7.24
C PRO A 23 -9.82 4.63 -8.08
N ALA A 24 -8.58 4.15 -7.93
CA ALA A 24 -7.47 4.59 -8.78
C ALA A 24 -7.62 4.02 -10.20
N ALA A 25 -7.80 4.89 -11.19
CA ALA A 25 -7.81 4.48 -12.59
C ALA A 25 -6.43 3.98 -13.02
N ASP A 26 -6.39 2.91 -13.83
CA ASP A 26 -5.16 2.33 -14.42
C ASP A 26 -4.11 1.79 -13.41
N LEU A 27 -4.52 1.46 -12.18
CA LEU A 27 -3.64 0.78 -11.23
C LEU A 27 -3.53 -0.71 -11.60
N ARG A 28 -2.31 -1.19 -11.85
CA ARG A 28 -2.04 -2.61 -12.06
C ARG A 28 -1.46 -3.24 -10.80
N THR A 29 -1.74 -4.52 -10.64
CA THR A 29 -1.13 -5.34 -9.59
C THR A 29 0.40 -5.26 -9.69
N MET A 30 1.05 -4.99 -8.55
CA MET A 30 2.51 -4.83 -8.39
C MET A 30 3.13 -3.55 -8.95
N ASP A 31 2.33 -2.56 -9.37
CA ASP A 31 2.87 -1.23 -9.69
C ASP A 31 3.58 -0.61 -8.47
N LEU A 32 4.66 0.13 -8.74
CA LEU A 32 5.23 1.01 -7.72
C LEU A 32 4.47 2.33 -7.72
N VAL A 33 3.96 2.68 -6.55
CA VAL A 33 3.13 3.86 -6.33
C VAL A 33 3.67 4.69 -5.19
N TRP A 34 3.44 6.00 -5.28
CA TRP A 34 3.48 6.93 -4.16
C TRP A 34 2.05 7.11 -3.64
N VAL A 35 1.88 7.10 -2.33
CA VAL A 35 0.58 7.31 -1.69
C VAL A 35 0.73 8.41 -0.67
N ASN A 36 -0.08 9.45 -0.80
CA ASN A 36 -0.16 10.58 0.11
C ASN A 36 -1.51 10.55 0.82
N GLY A 37 -1.51 10.86 2.11
CA GLY A 37 -2.73 10.85 2.92
C GLY A 37 -2.46 10.91 4.41
N GLN A 38 -3.53 10.82 5.19
CA GLN A 38 -3.42 10.79 6.64
C GLN A 38 -3.02 9.39 7.11
N LEU A 39 -1.82 9.27 7.69
CA LEU A 39 -1.30 8.05 8.30
C LEU A 39 -1.65 8.01 9.79
N ALA A 40 -2.10 6.85 10.26
CA ALA A 40 -2.35 6.60 11.67
C ALA A 40 -1.84 5.21 12.07
N THR A 41 -1.51 5.05 13.35
CA THR A 41 -1.32 3.72 13.95
C THR A 41 -2.68 3.01 14.00
N GLY A 42 -2.71 1.73 13.67
CA GLY A 42 -3.96 0.99 13.65
C GLY A 42 -3.79 -0.43 13.12
N ARG A 43 -4.31 -1.40 13.88
CA ARG A 43 -4.17 -2.82 13.56
C ARG A 43 -5.23 -3.25 12.54
N THR A 44 -4.81 -3.64 11.34
CA THR A 44 -5.69 -4.26 10.33
C THR A 44 -5.32 -5.72 10.17
N ASP A 45 -6.30 -6.60 10.29
CA ASP A 45 -6.13 -8.02 10.00
C ASP A 45 -6.71 -8.33 8.61
N SER A 46 -6.04 -9.19 7.86
CA SER A 46 -6.45 -9.58 6.51
C SER A 46 -5.91 -10.98 6.17
N ALA A 47 -6.50 -11.63 5.17
CA ALA A 47 -5.99 -12.91 4.68
C ALA A 47 -4.53 -12.84 4.19
N MET A 48 -4.01 -11.65 3.87
CA MET A 48 -2.65 -11.42 3.41
C MET A 48 -1.65 -11.16 4.56
N GLY A 49 -2.12 -11.01 5.80
CA GLY A 49 -1.31 -10.67 6.96
C GLY A 49 -1.81 -9.42 7.69
N MET A 50 -1.10 -9.06 8.76
CA MET A 50 -1.45 -7.96 9.66
C MET A 50 -0.70 -6.67 9.29
N ALA A 51 -1.42 -5.55 9.17
CA ALA A 51 -0.83 -4.22 9.09
C ALA A 51 -0.93 -3.47 10.42
N GLY A 52 0.17 -2.83 10.84
CA GLY A 52 0.24 -1.99 12.04
C GLY A 52 -0.15 -0.54 11.80
N TYR A 53 -0.25 -0.13 10.52
CA TYR A 53 -0.62 1.22 10.12
C TYR A 53 -1.80 1.21 9.15
N ARG A 54 -2.55 2.30 9.17
CA ARG A 54 -3.65 2.58 8.24
C ARG A 54 -3.47 3.95 7.61
N MET A 55 -3.84 4.08 6.35
CA MET A 55 -3.81 5.35 5.65
C MET A 55 -5.13 5.63 4.95
N LEU A 56 -5.66 6.84 5.16
CA LEU A 56 -6.70 7.42 4.32
C LEU A 56 -6.00 8.23 3.23
N ALA A 57 -5.98 7.68 2.01
CA ALA A 57 -5.26 8.27 0.88
C ALA A 57 -6.05 9.44 0.28
N THR A 58 -5.36 10.56 0.08
CA THR A 58 -5.85 11.76 -0.62
C THR A 58 -5.31 11.84 -2.05
N ASP A 59 -4.17 11.19 -2.31
CA ASP A 59 -3.53 11.17 -3.63
C ASP A 59 -2.74 9.85 -3.77
N LEU A 60 -2.79 9.27 -4.97
CA LEU A 60 -2.02 8.08 -5.33
C LEU A 60 -1.45 8.30 -6.73
N GLN A 61 -0.13 8.22 -6.83
CA GLN A 61 0.60 8.46 -8.07
C GLN A 61 1.40 7.23 -8.43
N ARG A 62 1.21 6.72 -9.65
CA ARG A 62 2.12 5.72 -10.17
C ARG A 62 3.50 6.34 -10.34
N ARG A 63 4.53 5.65 -9.84
CA ARG A 63 5.90 6.14 -9.99
C ARG A 63 6.30 6.06 -11.46
N HIS A 64 6.29 7.20 -12.15
CA HIS A 64 6.98 7.35 -13.43
C HIS A 64 8.49 7.30 -13.18
N THR A 65 9.19 6.36 -13.79
CA THR A 65 10.66 6.36 -13.76
C THR A 65 11.14 7.54 -14.59
N LEU A 66 11.77 8.54 -13.97
CA LEU A 66 12.59 9.49 -14.71
C LEU A 66 13.63 8.70 -15.52
N PRO A 67 13.81 8.98 -16.82
CA PRO A 67 15.01 8.52 -17.52
C PRO A 67 16.21 9.08 -16.76
N ARG A 68 17.17 8.21 -16.45
CA ARG A 68 18.43 8.61 -15.82
C ARG A 68 19.17 9.63 -16.67
#